data_AF-A0A7D5SJ04-F1
#
_entry.id   AF-A0A7D5SJ04-F1
#
_cell.length_a   1.000
_cell.length_b   1.000
_cell.length_c   1.000
_cell.angle_alpha   90.00
_cell.angle_beta   90.00
_cell.angle_gamma   90.00
#
_symmetry.space_group_name_H-M   'P 1'
#
loop_
_entity.id
_entity.type
_entity.pdbx_description
1 polymer ?
#
loop_
_entity_poly.entity_id
_entity_poly.type
_entity_poly.pdbx_seq_one_letter_code
_entity_poly.pdbx_strand_id
1 'polypeptide(L)' 'MEQSGQQKVENILRDTRKNVRYIILASRKLTREEKLRVLRLYNYDPQNLKTKPNSTIIIESDI' A
#
# COMPACT_ATOMS: atom_id res chain seq x y z
N MET A 1 -15.11 -5.78 -24.47
CA MET A 1 -15.38 -4.79 -23.41
C MET A 1 -14.05 -4.23 -22.98
N GLU A 2 -13.73 -3.01 -23.40
CA GLU A 2 -12.48 -2.33 -23.12
C GLU A 2 -12.37 -2.07 -21.61
N GLN A 3 -11.49 -2.81 -20.92
CA GLN A 3 -11.00 -2.38 -19.62
C GLN A 3 -10.00 -1.27 -19.87
N SER A 4 -10.49 -0.03 -19.93
CA SER A 4 -9.70 1.18 -19.85
C SER A 4 -9.03 1.21 -18.46
N GLY A 5 -7.97 0.43 -18.31
CA GLY A 5 -7.24 0.28 -17.06
C GLY A 5 -6.67 1.64 -16.70
N GLN A 6 -7.31 2.33 -15.76
CA GLN A 6 -6.71 3.47 -15.08
C GLN A 6 -5.34 3.01 -14.59
N GLN A 7 -4.28 3.52 -15.21
CA GLN A 7 -2.90 3.21 -14.82
C GLN A 7 -2.69 3.76 -13.41
N LYS A 8 -2.92 2.91 -12.39
CA LYS A 8 -2.64 3.27 -11.00
C LYS A 8 -1.13 3.39 -10.83
N VAL A 9 -0.70 4.46 -10.18
CA VAL A 9 0.71 4.74 -9.85
C VAL A 9 1.11 3.89 -8.65
N GLU A 10 2.23 3.17 -8.80
CA GLU A 10 2.81 2.39 -7.71
C GLU A 10 3.54 3.27 -6.70
N ASN A 11 3.11 3.18 -5.45
CA ASN A 11 3.67 3.92 -4.32
C ASN A 11 4.26 2.95 -3.32
N ILE A 12 5.58 2.75 -3.43
CA ILE A 12 6.29 1.77 -2.59
C ILE A 12 6.66 2.40 -1.24
N LEU A 13 6.49 1.61 -0.17
CA LEU A 13 6.98 1.86 1.18
C LEU A 13 7.52 0.55 1.77
N ARG A 14 8.65 0.59 2.48
CA ARG A 14 9.22 -0.61 3.12
C ARG A 14 9.29 -0.41 4.62
N ASP A 15 8.71 -1.35 5.35
CA ASP A 15 8.96 -1.48 6.78
C ASP A 15 10.25 -2.29 6.96
N THR A 16 11.30 -1.62 7.44
CA THR A 16 12.62 -2.23 7.65
C THR A 16 12.67 -3.13 8.87
N ARG A 17 11.78 -2.95 9.86
CA ARG A 17 11.78 -3.75 11.09
C ARG A 17 11.29 -5.17 10.83
N LYS A 18 10.26 -5.31 10.00
CA LYS A 18 9.68 -6.60 9.61
C LYS A 18 10.10 -7.05 8.20
N ASN A 19 10.88 -6.23 7.51
CA ASN A 19 11.21 -6.39 6.09
C ASN A 19 9.98 -6.59 5.19
N VAL A 20 8.91 -5.81 5.41
CA VAL A 20 7.67 -5.90 4.62
C VAL A 20 7.65 -4.81 3.57
N ARG A 21 7.32 -5.17 2.33
CA ARG A 21 7.16 -4.23 1.20
C ARG A 21 5.68 -3.94 0.99
N TYR A 22 5.29 -2.69 1.16
CA TYR A 22 3.95 -2.19 0.84
C TYR A 22 3.97 -1.52 -0.53
N ILE A 23 3.08 -1.95 -1.42
CA ILE A 23 2.84 -1.37 -2.73
C ILE A 23 1.45 -0.77 -2.70
N ILE A 24 1.36 0.55 -2.68
CA ILE A 24 0.08 1.27 -2.70
C ILE A 24 -0.23 1.65 -4.14
N LEU A 25 -1.32 1.13 -4.69
CA LEU A 25 -1.82 1.48 -6.01
C LEU A 25 -2.80 2.64 -5.86
N ALA A 26 -2.46 3.80 -6.42
CA ALA A 26 -3.26 5.02 -6.29
C ALA A 26 -3.37 5.76 -7.63
N SER A 27 -4.26 6.75 -7.73
CA SER A 27 -4.44 7.52 -8.97
C SER A 27 -3.21 8.38 -9.32
N ARG A 28 -2.38 8.71 -8.32
CA ARG A 28 -1.21 9.57 -8.44
C ARG A 28 -0.06 9.13 -7.52
N LYS A 29 1.07 9.81 -7.64
CA LYS A 29 2.18 9.68 -6.70
C LYS A 29 1.77 10.29 -5.34
N LEU A 30 1.90 9.48 -4.30
CA LEU A 30 1.58 9.85 -2.92
C LEU A 30 2.82 10.42 -2.23
N THR A 31 2.59 11.42 -1.39
CA THR A 31 3.59 11.91 -0.44
C THR A 31 3.86 10.86 0.64
N ARG A 32 4.96 11.05 1.40
CA ARG A 32 5.27 10.15 2.51
C ARG A 32 4.15 10.09 3.54
N GLU A 33 3.53 11.23 3.87
CA GLU A 33 2.44 11.31 4.83
C GLU A 33 1.19 10.57 4.34
N GLU A 34 0.86 10.72 3.06
CA GLU A 34 -0.26 10.01 2.43
C GLU A 34 -0.05 8.50 2.46
N LYS A 35 1.15 8.01 2.09
CA LYS A 35 1.49 6.59 2.18
C LYS A 35 1.35 6.06 3.61
N LEU A 36 1.82 6.81 4.61
CA LEU A 36 1.70 6.44 6.01
C LEU A 36 0.24 6.44 6.48
N ARG A 37 -0.58 7.38 6.00
CA ARG A 37 -2.02 7.41 6.30
C ARG A 37 -2.72 6.18 5.73
N VAL A 38 -2.47 5.82 4.48
CA VAL A 38 -2.99 4.60 3.86
C VAL A 38 -2.56 3.37 4.65
N LEU A 39 -1.29 3.30 5.04
CA LEU A 39 -0.78 2.19 5.84
C LEU A 39 -1.44 2.11 7.23
N ARG A 40 -1.70 3.25 7.88
CA ARG A 40 -2.42 3.29 9.18
C ARG A 40 -3.85 2.79 9.04
N LEU A 41 -4.54 3.18 7.98
CA LEU A 41 -5.90 2.71 7.68
C LEU A 41 -5.91 1.21 7.40
N TYR A 42 -4.95 0.72 6.60
CA TYR A 42 -4.77 -0.71 6.34
C TYR A 42 -4.52 -1.49 7.65
N ASN A 43 -3.68 -0.96 8.53
CA ASN A 43 -3.36 -1.55 9.84
C ASN A 43 -4.46 -1.34 10.90
N TYR A 44 -5.57 -0.68 10.58
CA TYR A 44 -6.71 -0.58 11.47
C TYR A 44 -7.37 -1.95 11.70
N ASP A 45 -7.30 -2.84 10.70
CA ASP A 45 -7.60 -4.25 10.90
C ASP A 45 -6.45 -4.95 11.65
N PRO A 46 -6.69 -5.50 12.86
CA PRO A 46 -5.65 -6.17 13.63
C PRO A 46 -5.02 -7.38 12.93
N GLN A 47 -5.70 -7.98 11.95
CA GLN A 47 -5.13 -9.08 11.16
C GLN A 47 -3.96 -8.61 10.31
N ASN A 48 -4.03 -7.37 9.80
CA ASN A 48 -3.00 -6.75 8.98
C ASN A 48 -1.74 -6.37 9.80
N LEU A 49 -1.83 -6.28 11.13
CA LEU A 49 -0.66 -6.09 11.99
C LEU A 49 0.22 -7.35 12.09
N LYS A 50 -0.38 -8.52 11.85
CA LYS A 50 0.27 -9.84 11.96
C LYS A 50 0.92 -10.29 10.66
N THR A 51 1.18 -9.38 9.72
CA THR A 51 1.84 -9.72 8.46
C THR A 51 3.17 -10.44 8.72
N LYS A 52 3.38 -11.52 7.98
CA LYS A 52 4.64 -12.28 8.00
C LYS A 52 5.81 -11.40 7.54
N PRO A 53 6.99 -11.53 8.17
CA PRO A 53 8.21 -10.89 7.67
C PRO A 53 8.53 -11.26 6.22
N ASN A 54 9.26 -10.40 5.50
CA ASN A 54 9.67 -10.61 4.10
C ASN A 54 8.52 -10.69 3.08
N SER A 55 7.31 -10.29 3.46
CA SER A 55 6.14 -10.31 2.58
C SER A 55 6.02 -9.04 1.75
N THR A 56 5.26 -9.14 0.66
CA THR A 56 4.80 -8.00 -0.12
C THR A 56 3.30 -7.87 0.04
N ILE A 57 2.83 -6.69 0.44
CA ILE A 57 1.41 -6.34 0.56
C ILE A 57 1.09 -5.32 -0.53
N ILE A 58 -0.02 -5.57 -1.24
CA ILE A 58 -0.57 -4.65 -2.22
C ILE A 58 -1.83 -4.03 -1.61
N ILE A 59 -1.90 -2.69 -1.63
CA ILE A 59 -3.03 -1.93 -1.10
C ILE A 59 -3.60 -1.10 -2.24
N GLU A 60 -4.87 -1.30 -2.58
CA GLU A 60 -5.58 -0.41 -3.48
C GLU A 60 -6.13 0.78 -2.70
N SER A 61 -5.80 1.99 -3.16
CA SER A 61 -6.26 3.23 -2.54
C SER A 61 -6.87 4.13 -3.60
N ASP A 62 -8.08 4.60 -3.36
CA ASP A 62 -8.80 5.53 -4.25
C ASP A 62 -8.40 7.01 -4.05
N ILE A 63 -7.17 7.24 -3.56
CA ILE A 63 -6.59 8.58 -3.31
C ILE A 63 -5.89 9.11 -4.57
#